data_AF-A0A2T0PWN1-F1
#
_entry.id   AF-A0A2T0PWN1-F1
#
_cell.length_a   1.000
_cell.length_b   1.000
_cell.length_c   1.000
_cell.angle_alpha   90.00
_cell.angle_beta   90.00
_cell.angle_gamma   90.00
#
_symmetry.space_group_name_H-M   'P 1'
#
loop_
_entity.id
_entity.type
_entity.pdbx_description
1 polymer ?
#
loop_
_entity_poly.entity_id
_entity_poly.type
_entity_poly.pdbx_seq_one_letter_code
_entity_poly.pdbx_strand_id
1 'polypeptide(L)'
;MSNGTVAHNQEDFENPRIVELSDNLSGASFFFMKLLPTRFMLEWAAEQGLLKPCTTICESPSGTFGLALAMLAEKYGYKLILISDWTIDPHLKRRLIELGAHVDIVNEPATRGRLLQARLNRLAQYLKELPDGFWPSQYSDSVNSLAYRKFADLLIDRVGKLDCLVVAIESDWSMCGTARFLREQFHELHVIGIDTPNSVLFGQPGGDLEDGSGLGGEIVPGSLDHRQFDEVHWLTAAEVLDATRRLHREHALFMGPTSGAAYKVADWWARKNPGKKVLAIFPDEGSRYVETVYDNEKNRLSSIGGWSEQIRQEPTVVVPTQKLSGWSRYAWGRRTLDEVLSGLIEKSSPICSESRQQSTFLHAGRRTPEGVSREATTAVIEAGETRLIALSRFDGGTVAHLALEHEQSQFVDPLYVVFSELKTSRNLEFEHPFSIAARNEIVGFFVLREKAALPDWAPSNVVTLHSLRIGRSYQGNGYGKAATKLAARWIASNRPSIDRLMLAVNARNVLARSAYLSSGFQDTGGTYCGPIGIQNILEYKVG
;
A
#
# COMPACT_ATOMS: atom_id res chain seq x y z
N MET A 1 8.81 -7.83 34.12
CA MET A 1 7.71 -7.96 33.13
C MET A 1 8.23 -7.37 31.83
N SER A 2 8.48 -8.22 30.84
CA SER A 2 9.00 -7.81 29.53
C SER A 2 7.91 -7.11 28.74
N ASN A 3 8.03 -5.80 28.53
CA ASN A 3 7.24 -5.11 27.51
C ASN A 3 7.80 -5.48 26.13
N GLY A 4 7.35 -6.62 25.62
CA GLY A 4 7.52 -6.97 24.21
C GLY A 4 6.58 -6.12 23.38
N THR A 5 7.07 -4.98 22.89
CA THR A 5 6.36 -4.20 21.88
C THR A 5 6.53 -4.92 20.54
N VAL A 6 5.59 -5.79 20.20
CA VAL A 6 5.45 -6.34 18.85
C VAL A 6 4.97 -5.20 17.96
N ALA A 7 5.90 -4.47 17.36
CA ALA A 7 5.59 -3.70 16.17
C ALA A 7 5.33 -4.73 15.06
N HIS A 8 4.05 -5.06 14.82
CA HIS A 8 3.69 -5.89 13.68
C HIS A 8 4.25 -5.23 12.42
N ASN A 9 5.08 -5.97 11.68
CA ASN A 9 5.50 -5.52 10.38
C ASN A 9 4.23 -5.39 9.54
N GLN A 10 3.96 -4.25 8.92
CA GLN A 10 2.69 -4.04 8.21
C GLN A 10 2.46 -5.09 7.11
N GLU A 11 3.53 -5.70 6.62
CA GLU A 11 3.53 -6.86 5.72
C GLU A 11 2.77 -8.08 6.29
N ASP A 12 2.69 -8.22 7.61
CA ASP A 12 1.93 -9.27 8.30
C ASP A 12 0.40 -9.13 8.06
N PHE A 13 -0.07 -7.91 7.77
CA PHE A 13 -1.50 -7.64 7.52
C PHE A 13 -1.91 -7.87 6.05
N GLU A 14 -0.95 -8.01 5.15
CA GLU A 14 -1.18 -8.10 3.70
C GLU A 14 -1.32 -9.53 3.19
N ASN A 15 -0.76 -10.50 3.92
CA ASN A 15 -0.84 -11.90 3.53
C ASN A 15 -2.06 -12.57 4.18
N PRO A 16 -2.85 -13.35 3.42
CA PRO A 16 -3.98 -14.06 3.99
C PRO A 16 -3.53 -15.32 4.72
N ARG A 17 -4.34 -15.72 5.69
CA ARG A 17 -4.35 -17.09 6.21
C ARG A 17 -5.23 -17.92 5.29
N ILE A 18 -4.73 -19.09 4.88
CA ILE A 18 -5.55 -20.07 4.17
C ILE A 18 -6.27 -20.91 5.22
N VAL A 19 -7.60 -20.96 5.15
CA VAL A 19 -8.45 -21.67 6.10
C VAL A 19 -9.30 -22.70 5.34
N GLU A 20 -9.28 -23.95 5.79
CA GLU A 20 -10.15 -24.99 5.21
C GLU A 20 -11.54 -24.90 5.82
N LEU A 21 -12.58 -24.85 4.99
CA LEU A 21 -13.99 -24.74 5.38
C LEU A 21 -14.73 -26.06 5.15
N SER A 22 -14.35 -26.82 4.12
CA SER A 22 -14.84 -28.17 3.86
C SER A 22 -13.82 -28.95 3.00
N ASP A 23 -14.11 -30.20 2.66
CA ASP A 23 -13.20 -31.09 1.92
C ASP A 23 -12.61 -30.50 0.63
N ASN A 24 -13.33 -29.58 -0.03
CA ASN A 24 -12.92 -28.96 -1.28
C ASN A 24 -13.09 -27.44 -1.32
N LEU A 25 -13.33 -26.80 -0.18
CA LEU A 25 -13.48 -25.35 -0.07
C LEU A 25 -12.51 -24.78 0.96
N SER A 26 -11.69 -23.84 0.51
CA SER A 26 -10.81 -23.05 1.36
C SER A 26 -11.15 -21.55 1.26
N GLY A 27 -10.82 -20.79 2.30
CA GLY A 27 -10.89 -19.33 2.33
C GLY A 27 -9.50 -18.69 2.41
N ALA A 28 -9.28 -17.61 1.67
CA ALA A 28 -8.14 -16.71 1.87
C ALA A 28 -8.57 -15.56 2.79
N SER A 29 -8.29 -15.71 4.08
CA SER A 29 -8.68 -14.79 5.15
C SER A 29 -7.63 -13.70 5.36
N PHE A 30 -7.92 -12.49 4.89
CA PHE A 30 -7.09 -11.32 5.13
C PHE A 30 -7.50 -10.62 6.42
N PHE A 31 -6.50 -10.12 7.14
CA PHE A 31 -6.77 -9.10 8.16
C PHE A 31 -7.16 -7.78 7.50
N PHE A 32 -6.38 -7.34 6.50
CA PHE A 32 -6.62 -6.09 5.80
C PHE A 32 -6.10 -6.07 4.36
N MET A 33 -6.87 -6.64 3.43
CA MET A 33 -6.46 -6.85 2.03
C MET A 33 -6.10 -5.56 1.27
N LYS A 34 -6.77 -4.43 1.54
CA LYS A 34 -6.52 -3.17 0.81
C LYS A 34 -5.12 -2.59 1.06
N LEU A 35 -4.41 -3.03 2.11
CA LEU A 35 -3.04 -2.55 2.34
C LEU A 35 -2.08 -2.98 1.22
N LEU A 36 -2.29 -4.17 0.65
CA LEU A 36 -1.47 -4.73 -0.43
C LEU A 36 -1.45 -3.85 -1.70
N PRO A 37 -2.59 -3.55 -2.36
CA PRO A 37 -2.58 -2.70 -3.55
C PRO A 37 -2.18 -1.26 -3.24
N THR A 38 -2.58 -0.72 -2.09
CA THR A 38 -2.21 0.65 -1.72
C THR A 38 -0.71 0.80 -1.53
N ARG A 39 -0.04 -0.15 -0.87
CA ARG A 39 1.42 -0.15 -0.72
C ARG A 39 2.08 -0.18 -2.08
N PHE A 40 1.70 -1.16 -2.91
CA PHE A 40 2.27 -1.34 -4.24
C PHE A 40 2.15 -0.08 -5.10
N MET A 41 0.99 0.59 -5.07
CA MET A 41 0.79 1.83 -5.81
C MET A 41 1.71 2.96 -5.35
N LEU A 42 1.79 3.20 -4.04
CA LEU A 42 2.60 4.30 -3.50
C LEU A 42 4.10 4.06 -3.77
N GLU A 43 4.56 2.82 -3.62
CA GLU A 43 5.93 2.43 -3.93
C GLU A 43 6.23 2.58 -5.41
N TRP A 44 5.34 2.06 -6.28
CA TRP A 44 5.47 2.26 -7.73
C TRP A 44 5.49 3.75 -8.10
N ALA A 45 4.60 4.57 -7.54
CA ALA A 45 4.55 6.00 -7.81
C ALA A 45 5.84 6.72 -7.35
N ALA A 46 6.41 6.31 -6.22
CA ALA A 46 7.68 6.84 -5.73
C ALA A 46 8.85 6.43 -6.64
N GLU A 47 8.90 5.16 -7.07
CA GLU A 47 9.91 4.65 -8.01
C GLU A 47 9.85 5.35 -9.38
N GLN A 48 8.65 5.68 -9.87
CA GLN A 48 8.48 6.45 -11.11
C GLN A 48 8.74 7.95 -10.93
N GLY A 49 9.03 8.42 -9.72
CA GLY A 49 9.22 9.84 -9.42
C GLY A 49 7.93 10.68 -9.45
N LEU A 50 6.76 10.03 -9.51
CA LEU A 50 5.43 10.66 -9.47
C LEU A 50 5.05 11.09 -8.06
N LEU A 51 5.56 10.39 -7.05
CA LEU A 51 5.31 10.67 -5.63
C LEU A 51 6.62 11.01 -4.92
N LYS A 52 6.78 12.27 -4.54
CA LYS A 52 7.99 12.75 -3.83
C LYS A 52 7.76 12.76 -2.31
N PRO A 53 8.82 12.73 -1.49
CA PRO A 53 8.67 12.86 -0.05
C PRO A 53 7.84 14.09 0.35
N CYS A 54 6.97 13.94 1.36
CA CYS A 54 5.99 14.94 1.83
C CYS A 54 5.02 15.50 0.79
N THR A 55 4.90 14.88 -0.39
CA THR A 55 3.78 15.16 -1.30
C THR A 55 2.45 14.95 -0.57
N THR A 56 1.47 15.78 -0.91
CA THR A 56 0.08 15.60 -0.46
C THR A 56 -0.62 14.60 -1.36
N ILE A 57 -1.03 13.48 -0.79
CA ILE A 57 -1.94 12.54 -1.41
C ILE A 57 -3.36 13.08 -1.25
N CYS A 58 -4.13 13.12 -2.34
CA CYS A 58 -5.52 13.57 -2.33
C CYS A 58 -6.40 12.53 -3.04
N GLU A 59 -7.42 12.02 -2.36
CA GLU A 59 -8.30 10.97 -2.90
C GLU A 59 -9.72 11.07 -2.34
N SER A 60 -10.69 10.53 -3.08
CA SER A 60 -12.03 10.26 -2.57
C SER A 60 -12.31 8.76 -2.44
N PRO A 61 -11.80 8.10 -1.39
CA PRO A 61 -11.81 6.64 -1.31
C PRO A 61 -13.18 6.07 -0.93
N SER A 62 -13.43 4.82 -1.28
CA SER A 62 -14.45 4.00 -0.62
C SER A 62 -13.84 3.21 0.55
N GLY A 63 -14.48 3.29 1.72
CA GLY A 63 -14.24 2.40 2.87
C GLY A 63 -12.77 2.18 3.24
N THR A 64 -12.32 0.93 3.12
CA THR A 64 -10.99 0.43 3.55
C THR A 64 -9.81 1.04 2.83
N PHE A 65 -9.99 1.52 1.59
CA PHE A 65 -8.88 2.10 0.82
C PHE A 65 -8.35 3.38 1.47
N GLY A 66 -9.24 4.22 2.02
CA GLY A 66 -8.86 5.43 2.76
C GLY A 66 -8.05 5.13 4.02
N LEU A 67 -8.39 4.04 4.72
CA LEU A 67 -7.62 3.61 5.89
C LEU A 67 -6.23 3.10 5.50
N ALA A 68 -6.10 2.34 4.41
CA ALA A 68 -4.82 1.89 3.90
C ALA A 68 -3.93 3.08 3.49
N LEU A 69 -4.51 4.08 2.82
CA LEU A 69 -3.82 5.33 2.49
C LEU A 69 -3.36 6.06 3.76
N ALA A 70 -4.21 6.19 4.78
CA ALA A 70 -3.84 6.86 6.03
C ALA A 70 -2.69 6.17 6.76
N MET A 71 -2.73 4.84 6.86
CA MET A 71 -1.67 4.05 7.48
C MET A 71 -0.33 4.18 6.75
N LEU A 72 -0.35 4.18 5.42
CA LEU A 72 0.87 4.27 4.60
C LEU A 72 1.37 5.72 4.47
N ALA A 73 0.47 6.70 4.41
CA ALA A 73 0.83 8.11 4.41
C ALA A 73 1.54 8.50 5.71
N GLU A 74 1.05 8.07 6.87
CA GLU A 74 1.74 8.26 8.15
C GLU A 74 3.13 7.59 8.14
N LYS A 75 3.20 6.33 7.70
CA LYS A 75 4.46 5.56 7.66
C LYS A 75 5.50 6.25 6.77
N TYR A 76 5.11 6.63 5.56
CA TYR A 76 6.00 7.21 4.55
C TYR A 76 6.13 8.74 4.64
N GLY A 77 5.44 9.38 5.59
CA GLY A 77 5.55 10.82 5.82
C GLY A 77 4.87 11.68 4.73
N TYR A 78 3.83 11.16 4.08
CA TYR A 78 2.98 11.92 3.16
C TYR A 78 1.88 12.66 3.91
N LYS A 79 1.46 13.82 3.39
CA LYS A 79 0.22 14.46 3.83
C LYS A 79 -0.94 13.75 3.14
N LEU A 80 -2.08 13.63 3.81
CA LEU A 80 -3.25 12.96 3.23
C LEU A 80 -4.50 13.81 3.37
N ILE A 81 -5.18 14.03 2.25
CA ILE A 81 -6.51 14.63 2.17
C ILE A 81 -7.46 13.56 1.62
N LEU A 82 -8.50 13.26 2.40
CA LEU A 82 -9.56 12.33 2.01
C LEU A 82 -10.88 13.08 1.88
N ILE A 83 -11.47 13.02 0.69
CA ILE A 83 -12.81 13.57 0.44
C ILE A 83 -13.84 12.48 0.63
N SER A 84 -14.76 12.67 1.56
CA SER A 84 -15.89 11.78 1.80
C SER A 84 -17.20 12.57 1.89
N ASP A 85 -18.26 11.90 2.29
CA ASP A 85 -19.60 12.46 2.46
C ASP A 85 -20.15 12.10 3.86
N TRP A 86 -21.33 12.59 4.21
CA TRP A 86 -21.90 12.42 5.55
C TRP A 86 -22.25 10.96 5.90
N THR A 87 -22.21 10.03 4.93
CA THR A 87 -22.50 8.61 5.16
C THR A 87 -21.30 7.83 5.67
N ILE A 88 -20.11 8.46 5.75
CA ILE A 88 -18.91 7.83 6.29
C ILE A 88 -19.16 7.29 7.71
N ASP A 89 -18.70 6.07 7.96
CA ASP A 89 -18.71 5.47 9.29
C ASP A 89 -17.97 6.38 10.30
N PRO A 90 -18.60 6.80 11.41
CA PRO A 90 -17.98 7.68 12.39
C PRO A 90 -16.70 7.11 13.01
N HIS A 91 -16.63 5.79 13.21
CA HIS A 91 -15.43 5.14 13.75
C HIS A 91 -14.27 5.19 12.76
N LEU A 92 -14.52 4.91 11.49
CA LEU A 92 -13.57 5.06 10.40
C LEU A 92 -13.10 6.50 10.30
N LYS A 93 -14.00 7.49 10.27
CA LYS A 93 -13.65 8.92 10.23
C LYS A 93 -12.69 9.28 11.37
N ARG A 94 -13.00 8.84 12.59
CA ARG A 94 -12.15 9.09 13.76
C ARG A 94 -10.76 8.48 13.59
N ARG A 95 -10.68 7.21 13.15
CA ARG A 95 -9.40 6.53 12.89
C ARG A 95 -8.57 7.26 11.83
N LEU A 96 -9.19 7.74 10.76
CA LEU A 96 -8.51 8.50 9.70
C LEU A 96 -7.89 9.79 10.24
N ILE A 97 -8.64 10.53 11.06
CA ILE A 97 -8.16 11.77 11.69
C ILE A 97 -7.03 11.48 12.69
N GLU A 98 -7.16 10.43 13.51
CA GLU A 98 -6.11 10.02 14.46
C GLU A 98 -4.81 9.58 13.76
N LEU A 99 -4.92 9.02 12.56
CA LEU A 99 -3.76 8.71 11.68
C LEU A 99 -3.20 9.96 10.96
N GLY A 100 -3.71 11.15 11.24
CA GLY A 100 -3.22 12.41 10.69
C GLY A 100 -3.78 12.80 9.33
N ALA A 101 -4.82 12.11 8.82
CA ALA A 101 -5.49 12.49 7.59
C ALA A 101 -6.40 13.70 7.79
N HIS A 102 -6.39 14.63 6.83
CA HIS A 102 -7.43 15.65 6.71
C HIS A 102 -8.64 15.05 6.01
N VAL A 103 -9.78 14.94 6.70
CA VAL A 103 -11.02 14.39 6.13
C VAL A 103 -11.98 15.54 5.82
N ASP A 104 -12.21 15.80 4.53
CA ASP A 104 -13.20 16.77 4.05
C ASP A 104 -14.53 16.07 3.79
N ILE A 105 -15.60 16.56 4.42
CA ILE A 105 -16.95 16.00 4.31
C ILE A 105 -17.81 16.92 3.45
N VAL A 106 -18.18 16.42 2.28
CA VAL A 106 -19.15 17.10 1.42
C VAL A 106 -20.55 16.94 2.02
N ASN A 107 -21.22 18.06 2.29
CA ASN A 107 -22.54 18.09 2.95
C ASN A 107 -23.71 18.23 1.96
N GLU A 108 -23.43 18.45 0.67
CA GLU A 108 -24.45 18.66 -0.35
C GLU A 108 -24.22 17.74 -1.56
N PRO A 109 -25.24 17.01 -2.05
CA PRO A 109 -25.13 16.21 -3.25
C PRO A 109 -25.07 17.11 -4.50
N ALA A 110 -24.34 16.70 -5.54
CA ALA A 110 -24.17 17.50 -6.76
C ALA A 110 -25.48 17.66 -7.56
N THR A 111 -26.32 16.63 -7.53
CA THR A 111 -27.70 16.53 -8.06
C THR A 111 -28.42 15.42 -7.27
N ARG A 112 -29.77 15.33 -7.32
CA ARG A 112 -30.57 14.36 -6.52
C ARG A 112 -29.87 12.99 -6.37
N GLY A 113 -29.40 12.70 -5.16
CA GLY A 113 -28.83 11.40 -4.78
C GLY A 113 -27.37 11.13 -5.19
N ARG A 114 -26.72 11.96 -6.01
CA ARG A 114 -25.36 11.66 -6.54
C ARG A 114 -24.24 12.18 -5.63
N LEU A 115 -24.04 11.50 -4.50
CA LEU A 115 -22.97 11.79 -3.54
C LEU A 115 -21.56 11.62 -4.12
N LEU A 116 -21.35 10.56 -4.90
CA LEU A 116 -20.06 10.28 -5.53
C LEU A 116 -19.63 11.42 -6.44
N GLN A 117 -20.54 11.97 -7.24
CA GLN A 117 -20.23 13.12 -8.12
C GLN A 117 -19.84 14.36 -7.31
N ALA A 118 -20.50 14.62 -6.17
CA ALA A 118 -20.18 15.75 -5.31
C ALA A 118 -18.75 15.65 -4.76
N ARG A 119 -18.37 14.44 -4.33
CA ARG A 119 -17.02 14.12 -3.87
C ARG A 119 -15.97 14.25 -4.96
N LEU A 120 -16.24 13.77 -6.18
CA LEU A 120 -15.34 13.92 -7.33
C LEU A 120 -15.16 15.38 -7.73
N ASN A 121 -16.21 16.20 -7.69
CA ASN A 121 -16.12 17.64 -7.93
C ASN A 121 -15.22 18.33 -6.89
N ARG A 122 -15.36 17.94 -5.61
CA ARG A 122 -14.54 18.49 -4.53
C ARG A 122 -13.09 18.04 -4.63
N LEU A 123 -12.83 16.79 -4.98
CA LEU A 123 -11.49 16.29 -5.29
C LEU A 123 -10.85 17.09 -6.43
N ALA A 124 -11.58 17.36 -7.52
CA ALA A 124 -11.08 18.16 -8.63
C ALA A 124 -10.72 19.61 -8.23
N GLN A 125 -11.35 20.18 -7.20
CA GLN A 125 -10.96 21.48 -6.64
C GLN A 125 -9.61 21.38 -5.92
N TYR A 126 -9.45 20.40 -5.03
CA TYR A 126 -8.17 20.17 -4.35
C TYR A 126 -7.02 19.91 -5.32
N LEU A 127 -7.23 19.11 -6.37
CA LEU A 127 -6.19 18.83 -7.35
C LEU A 127 -5.74 20.09 -8.14
N LYS A 128 -6.60 21.10 -8.28
CA LYS A 128 -6.19 22.40 -8.85
C LYS A 128 -5.35 23.23 -7.89
N GLU A 129 -5.59 23.10 -6.59
CA GLU A 129 -4.87 23.81 -5.53
C GLU A 129 -3.57 23.09 -5.11
N LEU A 130 -3.40 21.83 -5.52
CA LEU A 130 -2.26 20.98 -5.21
C LEU A 130 -1.49 20.62 -6.49
N PRO A 131 -0.70 21.55 -7.07
CA PRO A 131 0.04 21.29 -8.31
C PRO A 131 1.08 20.16 -8.17
N ASP A 132 1.62 19.95 -6.97
CA ASP A 132 2.52 18.83 -6.64
C ASP A 132 1.79 17.67 -5.92
N GLY A 133 0.45 17.68 -5.91
CA GLY A 133 -0.37 16.66 -5.27
C GLY A 133 -0.37 15.35 -6.06
N PHE A 134 -0.45 14.24 -5.34
CA PHE A 134 -0.59 12.92 -5.93
C PHE A 134 -2.03 12.42 -5.79
N TRP A 135 -2.65 12.04 -6.91
CA TRP A 135 -3.96 11.39 -6.92
C TRP A 135 -3.81 9.90 -7.23
N PRO A 136 -4.06 9.01 -6.26
CA PRO A 136 -4.05 7.55 -6.44
C PRO A 136 -5.01 7.05 -7.54
N SER A 137 -6.13 7.74 -7.74
CA SER A 137 -7.18 7.46 -8.71
C SER A 137 -7.77 6.04 -8.62
N GLN A 138 -8.52 5.79 -7.54
CA GLN A 138 -9.02 4.45 -7.22
C GLN A 138 -9.87 3.78 -8.35
N TYR A 139 -10.49 4.56 -9.23
CA TYR A 139 -11.43 4.01 -10.22
C TYR A 139 -10.88 3.95 -11.65
N SER A 140 -9.61 4.28 -11.84
CA SER A 140 -8.94 4.30 -13.15
C SER A 140 -8.24 2.98 -13.49
N ASP A 141 -7.77 2.85 -14.74
CA ASP A 141 -6.94 1.74 -15.24
C ASP A 141 -5.63 1.68 -14.44
N SER A 142 -5.67 0.98 -13.31
CA SER A 142 -4.69 1.17 -12.26
C SER A 142 -3.65 0.05 -12.18
N VAL A 143 -2.43 0.48 -11.92
CA VAL A 143 -1.26 -0.35 -11.60
C VAL A 143 -1.53 -1.32 -10.44
N ASN A 144 -2.55 -1.04 -9.62
CA ASN A 144 -2.95 -1.87 -8.47
C ASN A 144 -3.26 -3.32 -8.81
N SER A 145 -3.74 -3.61 -10.03
CA SER A 145 -3.98 -5.00 -10.44
C SER A 145 -2.71 -5.83 -10.41
N LEU A 146 -1.53 -5.21 -10.58
CA LEU A 146 -0.23 -5.88 -10.53
C LEU A 146 0.15 -6.30 -9.10
N ALA A 147 -0.35 -5.59 -8.08
CA ALA A 147 -0.10 -5.92 -6.67
C ALA A 147 -0.56 -7.34 -6.31
N TYR A 148 -1.60 -7.83 -7.00
CA TYR A 148 -2.16 -9.15 -6.78
C TYR A 148 -1.34 -10.30 -7.38
N ARG A 149 -0.23 -10.00 -8.08
CA ARG A 149 0.72 -11.05 -8.49
C ARG A 149 1.27 -11.80 -7.28
N LYS A 150 1.73 -11.07 -6.26
CA LYS A 150 2.23 -11.63 -5.00
C LYS A 150 1.20 -12.55 -4.34
N PHE A 151 -0.07 -12.16 -4.38
CA PHE A 151 -1.14 -12.98 -3.82
C PHE A 151 -1.41 -14.23 -4.68
N ALA A 152 -1.45 -14.11 -6.01
CA ALA A 152 -1.60 -15.26 -6.91
C ALA A 152 -0.45 -16.27 -6.75
N ASP A 153 0.80 -15.82 -6.67
CA ASP A 153 1.97 -16.67 -6.44
C ASP A 153 1.85 -17.40 -5.08
N LEU A 154 1.43 -16.70 -4.02
CA LEU A 154 1.17 -17.31 -2.71
C LEU A 154 0.11 -18.41 -2.79
N LEU A 155 -0.96 -18.23 -3.57
CA LEU A 155 -1.99 -19.24 -3.75
C LEU A 155 -1.48 -20.46 -4.53
N ILE A 156 -0.68 -20.24 -5.57
CA ILE A 156 -0.03 -21.32 -6.34
C ILE A 156 0.85 -22.15 -5.41
N ASP A 157 1.64 -21.49 -4.55
CA ASP A 157 2.55 -22.16 -3.64
C ASP A 157 1.85 -22.90 -2.49
N ARG A 158 0.82 -22.28 -1.89
CA ARG A 158 0.18 -22.81 -0.67
C ARG A 158 -1.01 -23.72 -0.92
N VAL A 159 -1.79 -23.45 -1.96
CA VAL A 159 -3.05 -24.18 -2.25
C VAL A 159 -2.88 -25.12 -3.45
N GLY A 160 -1.99 -24.76 -4.37
CA GLY A 160 -1.76 -25.48 -5.62
C GLY A 160 -2.87 -25.22 -6.63
N LYS A 161 -3.20 -26.24 -7.43
CA LYS A 161 -4.22 -26.14 -8.48
C LYS A 161 -5.58 -25.77 -7.89
N LEU A 162 -6.14 -24.66 -8.38
CA LEU A 162 -7.51 -24.22 -8.11
C LEU A 162 -8.40 -24.52 -9.32
N ASP A 163 -9.61 -25.04 -9.07
CA ASP A 163 -10.63 -25.21 -10.10
C ASP A 163 -11.59 -24.01 -10.13
N CYS A 164 -11.88 -23.40 -8.96
CA CYS A 164 -12.75 -22.23 -8.87
C CYS A 164 -12.24 -21.16 -7.89
N LEU A 165 -12.36 -19.89 -8.29
CA LEU A 165 -12.11 -18.72 -7.45
C LEU A 165 -13.37 -17.88 -7.34
N VAL A 166 -13.79 -17.58 -6.10
CA VAL A 166 -15.02 -16.86 -5.77
C VAL A 166 -14.70 -15.57 -5.03
N VAL A 167 -15.27 -14.46 -5.48
CA VAL A 167 -14.94 -13.13 -4.96
C VAL A 167 -16.12 -12.17 -5.00
N ALA A 168 -16.14 -11.23 -4.06
CA ALA A 168 -17.07 -10.12 -4.06
C ALA A 168 -16.46 -8.88 -4.75
N ILE A 169 -17.28 -8.17 -5.54
CA ILE A 169 -16.81 -7.15 -6.48
C ILE A 169 -17.19 -5.75 -5.98
N GLU A 170 -16.21 -4.85 -6.06
CA GLU A 170 -16.35 -3.42 -5.77
C GLU A 170 -15.56 -2.61 -6.81
N SER A 171 -14.40 -2.07 -6.42
CA SER A 171 -13.40 -1.44 -7.31
C SER A 171 -12.59 -2.46 -8.11
N ASP A 172 -12.73 -3.75 -7.78
CA ASP A 172 -12.37 -4.97 -8.54
C ASP A 172 -10.92 -5.23 -8.99
N TRP A 173 -9.94 -4.37 -8.66
CA TRP A 173 -8.51 -4.64 -8.92
C TRP A 173 -8.03 -5.96 -8.34
N SER A 174 -8.58 -6.31 -7.17
CA SER A 174 -8.31 -7.55 -6.44
C SER A 174 -8.57 -8.75 -7.29
N MET A 175 -9.77 -8.81 -7.87
CA MET A 175 -10.17 -9.99 -8.56
C MET A 175 -9.52 -10.09 -9.93
N CYS A 176 -9.66 -9.05 -10.74
CA CYS A 176 -9.14 -9.09 -12.10
C CYS A 176 -7.61 -9.28 -12.10
N GLY A 177 -6.90 -8.69 -11.14
CA GLY A 177 -5.47 -8.94 -10.92
C GLY A 177 -5.18 -10.40 -10.56
N THR A 178 -5.83 -10.92 -9.50
CA THR A 178 -5.59 -12.30 -9.03
C THR A 178 -5.94 -13.35 -10.08
N ALA A 179 -7.12 -13.23 -10.71
CA ALA A 179 -7.60 -14.13 -11.75
C ALA A 179 -6.64 -14.21 -12.94
N ARG A 180 -6.20 -13.06 -13.44
CA ARG A 180 -5.28 -12.95 -14.58
C ARG A 180 -4.00 -13.73 -14.31
N PHE A 181 -3.39 -13.53 -13.15
CA PHE A 181 -2.12 -14.18 -12.81
C PHE A 181 -2.27 -15.66 -12.51
N LEU A 182 -3.34 -16.07 -11.82
CA LEU A 182 -3.61 -17.50 -11.62
C LEU A 182 -3.85 -18.22 -12.94
N ARG A 183 -4.53 -17.59 -13.91
CA ARG A 183 -4.78 -18.17 -15.24
C ARG A 183 -3.54 -18.33 -16.11
N GLU A 184 -2.42 -17.71 -15.77
CA GLU A 184 -1.14 -18.02 -16.42
C GLU A 184 -0.70 -19.47 -16.13
N GLN A 185 -1.06 -20.01 -14.96
CA GLN A 185 -0.76 -21.39 -14.57
C GLN A 185 -1.98 -22.32 -14.67
N PHE A 186 -3.17 -21.80 -14.41
CA PHE A 186 -4.44 -22.54 -14.36
C PHE A 186 -5.40 -22.00 -15.42
N HIS A 187 -5.15 -22.29 -16.70
CA HIS A 187 -5.94 -21.76 -17.82
C HIS A 187 -7.46 -22.05 -17.72
N GLU A 188 -7.80 -23.21 -17.14
CA GLU A 188 -9.18 -23.69 -16.92
C GLU A 188 -9.83 -23.12 -15.64
N LEU A 189 -9.16 -22.20 -14.92
CA LEU A 189 -9.69 -21.64 -13.67
C LEU A 189 -11.05 -20.97 -13.91
N HIS A 190 -12.07 -21.49 -13.22
CA HIS A 190 -13.42 -20.95 -13.24
C HIS A 190 -13.54 -19.80 -12.23
N VAL A 191 -13.97 -18.64 -12.69
CA VAL A 191 -14.02 -17.41 -11.88
C VAL A 191 -15.45 -16.97 -11.68
N ILE A 192 -15.84 -16.80 -10.41
CA ILE A 192 -17.17 -16.35 -10.01
C ILE A 192 -17.10 -14.97 -9.35
N GLY A 193 -17.82 -14.03 -9.96
CA GLY A 193 -18.01 -12.68 -9.44
C GLY A 193 -19.29 -12.56 -8.63
N ILE A 194 -19.26 -11.77 -7.55
CA ILE A 194 -20.42 -11.51 -6.73
C ILE A 194 -20.69 -10.02 -6.65
N ASP A 195 -21.91 -9.66 -6.96
CA ASP A 195 -22.45 -8.31 -6.95
C ASP A 195 -23.77 -8.28 -6.14
N THR A 196 -24.45 -7.13 -6.11
CA THR A 196 -25.75 -6.94 -5.43
C THR A 196 -26.80 -6.40 -6.40
N PRO A 197 -28.09 -6.70 -6.20
CA PRO A 197 -29.17 -6.06 -6.96
C PRO A 197 -29.02 -4.53 -6.99
N ASN A 198 -29.49 -3.92 -8.09
CA ASN A 198 -29.35 -2.49 -8.40
C ASN A 198 -27.91 -1.98 -8.64
N SER A 199 -26.87 -2.80 -8.53
CA SER A 199 -25.52 -2.38 -8.90
C SER A 199 -25.26 -2.45 -10.41
N VAL A 200 -24.70 -1.38 -10.96
CA VAL A 200 -24.44 -1.28 -12.41
C VAL A 200 -23.26 -2.13 -12.90
N LEU A 201 -22.49 -2.77 -12.00
CA LEU A 201 -21.24 -3.44 -12.35
C LEU A 201 -21.42 -4.55 -13.40
N PHE A 202 -22.55 -5.24 -13.36
CA PHE A 202 -22.87 -6.34 -14.29
C PHE A 202 -24.20 -6.15 -15.03
N GLY A 203 -24.63 -4.91 -15.26
CA GLY A 203 -25.74 -4.61 -16.19
C GLY A 203 -27.14 -4.46 -15.57
N GLN A 204 -27.27 -4.39 -14.25
CA GLN A 204 -28.52 -3.91 -13.63
C GLN A 204 -28.74 -2.43 -14.01
N PRO A 205 -29.99 -1.95 -14.06
CA PRO A 205 -30.32 -0.58 -14.49
C PRO A 205 -29.82 0.54 -13.56
N GLY A 206 -29.23 0.21 -12.41
CA GLY A 206 -28.91 1.16 -11.36
C GLY A 206 -30.11 1.47 -10.47
N GLY A 207 -29.84 1.87 -9.23
CA GLY A 207 -30.85 2.23 -8.24
C GLY A 207 -30.23 2.36 -6.86
N ASP A 208 -31.07 2.55 -5.85
CA ASP A 208 -30.60 2.58 -4.46
C ASP A 208 -29.99 1.21 -4.11
N LEU A 209 -28.72 1.23 -3.73
CA LEU A 209 -28.01 0.04 -3.25
C LEU A 209 -28.52 -0.30 -1.84
N GLU A 210 -28.73 -1.60 -1.59
CA GLU A 210 -29.19 -2.05 -0.28
C GLU A 210 -28.08 -1.87 0.77
N ASP A 211 -28.39 -1.08 1.79
CA ASP A 211 -27.49 -0.81 2.90
C ASP A 211 -27.13 -2.09 3.66
N GLY A 212 -25.85 -2.23 4.03
CA GLY A 212 -25.32 -3.38 4.75
C GLY A 212 -24.79 -4.54 3.90
N SER A 213 -25.00 -4.55 2.57
CA SER A 213 -24.38 -5.56 1.69
C SER A 213 -22.86 -5.39 1.59
N GLY A 214 -22.36 -4.15 1.68
CA GLY A 214 -20.96 -3.82 1.43
C GLY A 214 -20.51 -4.15 0.00
N LEU A 215 -21.46 -4.28 -0.93
CA LEU A 215 -21.22 -4.65 -2.32
C LEU A 215 -21.84 -3.64 -3.28
N GLY A 216 -21.39 -3.72 -4.54
CA GLY A 216 -21.93 -2.94 -5.64
C GLY A 216 -21.24 -1.59 -5.84
N GLY A 217 -21.40 -1.07 -7.05
CA GLY A 217 -21.04 0.27 -7.45
C GLY A 217 -22.16 0.96 -8.22
N GLU A 218 -22.14 2.29 -8.16
CA GLU A 218 -22.96 3.20 -8.98
C GLU A 218 -22.27 3.54 -10.33
N ILE A 219 -20.98 3.25 -10.44
CA ILE A 219 -20.14 3.47 -11.62
C ILE A 219 -19.35 2.20 -11.87
N VAL A 220 -19.24 1.79 -13.13
CA VAL A 220 -18.36 0.70 -13.56
C VAL A 220 -16.90 1.20 -13.54
N PRO A 221 -16.02 0.66 -12.68
CA PRO A 221 -14.61 1.04 -12.63
C PRO A 221 -13.90 0.66 -13.94
N GLY A 222 -12.92 1.46 -14.38
CA GLY A 222 -12.10 1.11 -15.56
C GLY A 222 -11.28 -0.17 -15.37
N SER A 223 -10.94 -0.48 -14.13
CA SER A 223 -10.28 -1.72 -13.73
C SER A 223 -11.11 -2.99 -13.92
N LEU A 224 -12.44 -2.87 -14.15
CA LEU A 224 -13.33 -4.01 -14.27
C LEU A 224 -13.26 -4.66 -15.64
N ASP A 225 -12.47 -5.74 -15.70
CA ASP A 225 -12.38 -6.60 -16.87
C ASP A 225 -13.40 -7.75 -16.76
N HIS A 226 -14.61 -7.53 -17.29
CA HIS A 226 -15.69 -8.54 -17.33
C HIS A 226 -15.27 -9.88 -17.95
N ARG A 227 -14.25 -9.88 -18.82
CA ARG A 227 -13.73 -11.12 -19.45
C ARG A 227 -13.02 -12.02 -18.44
N GLN A 228 -12.74 -11.55 -17.23
CA GLN A 228 -12.22 -12.39 -16.17
C GLN A 228 -13.27 -13.35 -15.60
N PHE A 229 -14.58 -13.09 -15.76
CA PHE A 229 -15.63 -13.83 -15.08
C PHE A 229 -16.28 -14.90 -15.96
N ASP A 230 -16.38 -16.12 -15.44
CA ASP A 230 -17.14 -17.20 -16.05
C ASP A 230 -18.62 -17.16 -15.61
N GLU A 231 -18.88 -16.80 -14.35
CA GLU A 231 -20.22 -16.70 -13.75
C GLU A 231 -20.31 -15.47 -12.84
N VAL A 232 -21.51 -14.88 -12.75
CA VAL A 232 -21.81 -13.75 -11.86
C VAL A 232 -23.03 -14.09 -11.01
N HIS A 233 -22.95 -13.78 -9.72
CA HIS A 233 -24.06 -13.91 -8.78
C HIS A 233 -24.44 -12.54 -8.21
N TRP A 234 -25.73 -12.36 -7.92
CA TRP A 234 -26.25 -11.21 -7.18
C TRP A 234 -26.91 -11.69 -5.90
N LEU A 235 -26.47 -11.17 -4.75
CA LEU A 235 -27.03 -11.48 -3.45
C LEU A 235 -27.70 -10.23 -2.87
N THR A 236 -28.86 -10.40 -2.24
CA THR A 236 -29.50 -9.31 -1.50
C THR A 236 -28.78 -9.08 -0.17
N ALA A 237 -28.98 -7.91 0.45
CA ALA A 237 -28.41 -7.63 1.77
C ALA A 237 -28.82 -8.69 2.80
N ALA A 238 -30.07 -9.17 2.78
CA ALA A 238 -30.53 -10.24 3.66
C ALA A 238 -29.71 -11.54 3.51
N GLU A 239 -29.36 -11.91 2.28
CA GLU A 239 -28.56 -13.11 1.99
C GLU A 239 -27.10 -12.94 2.39
N VAL A 240 -26.55 -11.74 2.20
CA VAL A 240 -25.19 -11.40 2.63
C VAL A 240 -25.07 -11.43 4.16
N LEU A 241 -26.01 -10.81 4.88
CA LEU A 241 -26.00 -10.75 6.34
C LEU A 241 -26.14 -12.16 6.95
N ASP A 242 -27.08 -12.98 6.46
CA ASP A 242 -27.22 -14.37 6.90
C ASP A 242 -25.95 -15.19 6.65
N ALA A 243 -25.40 -15.10 5.45
CA ALA A 243 -24.18 -15.82 5.09
C ALA A 243 -22.98 -15.41 5.94
N THR A 244 -22.86 -14.12 6.26
CA THR A 244 -21.78 -13.60 7.11
C THR A 244 -21.87 -14.17 8.52
N ARG A 245 -23.09 -14.20 9.09
CA ARG A 245 -23.33 -14.78 10.41
C ARG A 245 -23.12 -16.30 10.40
N ARG A 246 -23.47 -16.98 9.32
CA ARG A 246 -23.19 -18.41 9.12
C ARG A 246 -21.70 -18.70 9.06
N LEU A 247 -20.93 -17.93 8.29
CA LEU A 247 -19.47 -18.05 8.23
C LEU A 247 -18.85 -17.98 9.63
N HIS A 248 -19.29 -17.04 10.45
CA HIS A 248 -18.83 -16.94 11.83
C HIS A 248 -19.28 -18.13 12.71
N ARG A 249 -20.56 -18.50 12.66
CA ARG A 249 -21.12 -19.57 13.50
C ARG A 249 -20.59 -20.96 13.15
N GLU A 250 -20.36 -21.23 11.87
CA GLU A 250 -19.98 -22.55 11.35
C GLU A 250 -18.46 -22.74 11.39
N HIS A 251 -17.67 -21.67 11.15
CA HIS A 251 -16.21 -21.75 10.98
C HIS A 251 -15.39 -20.90 11.95
N ALA A 252 -16.04 -20.22 12.91
CA ALA A 252 -15.41 -19.25 13.82
C ALA A 252 -14.67 -18.09 13.11
N LEU A 253 -15.05 -17.79 11.86
CA LEU A 253 -14.45 -16.73 11.06
C LEU A 253 -15.26 -15.45 11.18
N PHE A 254 -14.77 -14.51 11.99
CA PHE A 254 -15.39 -13.21 12.19
C PHE A 254 -14.98 -12.23 11.09
N MET A 255 -15.68 -12.26 9.95
CA MET A 255 -15.32 -11.53 8.72
C MET A 255 -16.38 -10.49 8.31
N GLY A 256 -16.04 -9.62 7.36
CA GLY A 256 -16.96 -8.64 6.77
C GLY A 256 -18.03 -9.23 5.83
N PRO A 257 -19.04 -8.43 5.42
CA PRO A 257 -20.18 -8.88 4.63
C PRO A 257 -19.80 -9.43 3.25
N THR A 258 -18.80 -8.83 2.59
CA THR A 258 -18.26 -9.31 1.32
C THR A 258 -17.70 -10.74 1.43
N SER A 259 -17.16 -11.09 2.61
CA SER A 259 -16.67 -12.44 2.91
C SER A 259 -17.81 -13.43 3.09
N GLY A 260 -18.91 -13.02 3.74
CA GLY A 260 -20.13 -13.83 3.84
C GLY A 260 -20.74 -14.11 2.47
N ALA A 261 -20.82 -13.09 1.60
CA ALA A 261 -21.27 -13.26 0.22
C ALA A 261 -20.42 -14.29 -0.54
N ALA A 262 -19.09 -14.14 -0.48
CA ALA A 262 -18.14 -15.08 -1.08
C ALA A 262 -18.31 -16.50 -0.53
N TYR A 263 -18.46 -16.65 0.80
CA TYR A 263 -18.69 -17.93 1.43
C TYR A 263 -19.96 -18.61 0.93
N LYS A 264 -21.10 -17.91 0.86
CA LYS A 264 -22.38 -18.48 0.41
C LYS A 264 -22.30 -19.05 -1.00
N VAL A 265 -21.68 -18.32 -1.92
CA VAL A 265 -21.54 -18.76 -3.31
C VAL A 265 -20.52 -19.88 -3.44
N ALA A 266 -19.40 -19.80 -2.71
CA ALA A 266 -18.35 -20.82 -2.74
C ALA A 266 -18.81 -22.15 -2.14
N ASP A 267 -19.53 -22.13 -1.01
CA ASP A 267 -20.14 -23.32 -0.40
C ASP A 267 -21.10 -24.01 -1.36
N TRP A 268 -21.98 -23.23 -2.01
CA TRP A 268 -22.89 -23.77 -3.02
C TRP A 268 -22.15 -24.40 -4.19
N TRP A 269 -21.17 -23.71 -4.76
CA TRP A 269 -20.43 -24.23 -5.91
C TRP A 269 -19.64 -25.49 -5.55
N ALA A 270 -19.00 -25.50 -4.37
CA ALA A 270 -18.26 -26.65 -3.84
C ALA A 270 -19.16 -27.89 -3.70
N ARG A 271 -20.39 -27.72 -3.16
CA ARG A 271 -21.38 -28.81 -3.05
C ARG A 271 -21.87 -29.33 -4.40
N LYS A 272 -22.00 -28.47 -5.42
CA LYS A 272 -22.40 -28.88 -6.77
C LYS A 272 -21.27 -29.52 -7.57
N ASN A 273 -20.02 -29.30 -7.16
CA ASN A 273 -18.83 -29.76 -7.87
C ASN A 273 -17.88 -30.52 -6.92
N PRO A 274 -18.30 -31.69 -6.40
CA PRO A 274 -17.47 -32.48 -5.50
C PRO A 274 -16.13 -32.85 -6.16
N GLY A 275 -15.05 -32.74 -5.40
CA GLY A 275 -13.68 -33.03 -5.87
C GLY A 275 -13.00 -31.89 -6.65
N LYS A 276 -13.69 -30.76 -6.87
CA LYS A 276 -13.12 -29.54 -7.45
C LYS A 276 -12.69 -28.57 -6.34
N LYS A 277 -11.46 -28.06 -6.40
CA LYS A 277 -10.91 -27.16 -5.39
C LYS A 277 -11.42 -25.72 -5.58
N VAL A 278 -12.07 -25.19 -4.55
CA VAL A 278 -12.66 -23.85 -4.51
C VAL A 278 -11.92 -22.98 -3.52
N LEU A 279 -11.63 -21.74 -3.91
CA LEU A 279 -11.13 -20.72 -3.00
C LEU A 279 -12.08 -19.52 -2.95
N ALA A 280 -12.47 -19.10 -1.74
CA ALA A 280 -13.18 -17.85 -1.50
C ALA A 280 -12.24 -16.78 -0.92
N ILE A 281 -12.34 -15.53 -1.37
CA ILE A 281 -11.54 -14.42 -0.82
C ILE A 281 -12.32 -13.70 0.28
N PHE A 282 -11.71 -13.52 1.45
CA PHE A 282 -12.27 -12.81 2.60
C PHE A 282 -11.44 -11.55 2.90
N PRO A 283 -11.83 -10.35 2.41
CA PRO A 283 -10.93 -9.19 2.34
C PRO A 283 -10.56 -8.54 3.69
N ASP A 284 -11.42 -8.68 4.69
CA ASP A 284 -11.27 -7.94 5.95
C ASP A 284 -12.09 -8.53 7.11
N GLU A 285 -11.65 -8.18 8.31
CA GLU A 285 -12.23 -8.65 9.57
C GLU A 285 -13.61 -8.01 9.89
N GLY A 286 -14.44 -8.77 10.60
CA GLY A 286 -15.78 -8.40 11.04
C GLY A 286 -15.85 -7.30 12.09
N SER A 287 -14.72 -6.89 12.71
CA SER A 287 -14.67 -5.90 13.81
C SER A 287 -15.31 -4.55 13.44
N ARG A 288 -15.27 -4.19 12.16
CA ARG A 288 -15.89 -2.96 11.64
C ARG A 288 -17.41 -3.04 11.49
N TYR A 289 -17.96 -4.24 11.57
CA TYR A 289 -19.35 -4.54 11.30
C TYR A 289 -20.12 -5.00 12.54
N VAL A 290 -19.54 -4.85 13.73
CA VAL A 290 -20.17 -5.22 15.00
C VAL A 290 -21.51 -4.53 15.18
N GLU A 291 -21.56 -3.22 14.93
CA GLU A 291 -22.77 -2.40 15.06
C GLU A 291 -23.67 -2.41 13.82
N THR A 292 -23.33 -3.21 12.81
CA THR A 292 -24.07 -3.28 11.55
C THR A 292 -24.52 -4.70 11.22
N VAL A 293 -23.64 -5.53 10.67
CA VAL A 293 -23.94 -6.90 10.23
C VAL A 293 -24.16 -7.83 11.43
N TYR A 294 -23.43 -7.62 12.54
CA TYR A 294 -23.50 -8.47 13.72
C TYR A 294 -24.43 -7.95 14.82
N ASP A 295 -24.99 -6.76 14.69
CA ASP A 295 -25.95 -6.21 15.66
C ASP A 295 -27.28 -6.98 15.57
N ASN A 296 -27.65 -7.61 16.69
CA ASN A 296 -28.90 -8.37 16.84
C ASN A 296 -29.99 -7.56 17.55
N GLU A 297 -29.65 -6.48 18.26
CA GLU A 297 -30.59 -5.77 19.12
C GLU A 297 -31.55 -4.87 18.32
N LYS A 298 -31.14 -4.43 17.13
CA LYS A 298 -31.97 -3.57 16.26
C LYS A 298 -32.91 -4.29 15.33
N ASN A 299 -32.93 -5.63 15.32
CA ASN A 299 -33.74 -6.37 14.35
C ASN A 299 -33.47 -5.85 12.91
N ARG A 300 -32.22 -5.42 12.62
CA ARG A 300 -31.87 -4.67 11.39
C ARG A 300 -32.25 -5.45 10.14
N LEU A 301 -32.04 -6.76 10.20
CA LEU A 301 -32.55 -7.75 9.26
C LEU A 301 -34.04 -7.54 8.94
N SER A 302 -34.92 -7.50 9.94
CA SER A 302 -36.36 -7.24 9.77
C SER A 302 -36.73 -5.82 9.33
N SER A 303 -35.81 -4.86 9.45
CA SER A 303 -36.00 -3.48 8.96
C SER A 303 -35.51 -3.25 7.53
N ILE A 304 -34.76 -4.21 6.96
CA ILE A 304 -34.36 -4.19 5.54
C ILE A 304 -35.59 -4.61 4.72
N GLY A 305 -36.02 -3.74 3.79
CA GLY A 305 -37.15 -4.04 2.90
C GLY A 305 -36.93 -5.35 2.14
N GLY A 306 -37.92 -6.22 2.12
CA GLY A 306 -37.80 -7.55 1.50
C GLY A 306 -37.42 -8.69 2.45
N TRP A 307 -37.22 -8.43 3.75
CA TRP A 307 -36.97 -9.47 4.76
C TRP A 307 -38.17 -10.41 5.05
N SER A 308 -39.22 -10.36 4.23
CA SER A 308 -40.38 -11.25 4.31
C SER A 308 -40.32 -12.44 3.35
N GLU A 309 -39.26 -12.63 2.57
CA GLU A 309 -39.08 -13.78 1.69
C GLU A 309 -37.98 -14.72 2.23
N GLN A 310 -38.25 -16.04 2.21
CA GLN A 310 -37.30 -17.06 2.65
C GLN A 310 -35.93 -16.88 1.98
N ILE A 311 -34.86 -16.82 2.78
CA ILE A 311 -33.48 -16.75 2.28
C ILE A 311 -33.24 -17.94 1.36
N ARG A 312 -32.93 -17.65 0.08
CA ARG A 312 -32.74 -18.69 -0.93
C ARG A 312 -31.49 -19.51 -0.60
N GLN A 313 -31.66 -20.82 -0.65
CA GLN A 313 -30.56 -21.80 -0.49
C GLN A 313 -29.88 -22.12 -1.83
N GLU A 314 -30.53 -21.79 -2.94
CA GLU A 314 -30.05 -22.03 -4.30
C GLU A 314 -30.31 -20.77 -5.15
N PRO A 315 -29.37 -20.38 -6.03
CA PRO A 315 -29.53 -19.24 -6.93
C PRO A 315 -30.52 -19.50 -8.07
N THR A 316 -31.29 -18.49 -8.44
CA THR A 316 -32.13 -18.51 -9.65
C THR A 316 -31.32 -18.06 -10.86
N VAL A 317 -31.50 -18.71 -12.02
CA VAL A 317 -30.90 -18.24 -13.29
C VAL A 317 -31.68 -17.04 -13.81
N VAL A 318 -30.98 -15.95 -14.14
CA VAL A 318 -31.57 -14.66 -14.52
C VAL A 318 -30.98 -14.10 -15.81
N VAL A 319 -31.54 -13.02 -16.36
CA VAL A 319 -30.79 -12.13 -17.25
C VAL A 319 -30.31 -10.89 -16.49
N PRO A 320 -29.10 -10.34 -16.76
CA PRO A 320 -28.53 -9.29 -15.93
C PRO A 320 -29.32 -7.98 -15.86
N THR A 321 -30.24 -7.71 -16.79
CA THR A 321 -31.03 -6.46 -16.84
C THR A 321 -32.36 -6.55 -16.10
N GLN A 322 -32.78 -7.74 -15.65
CA GLN A 322 -34.06 -7.93 -14.99
C GLN A 322 -34.02 -7.47 -13.53
N LYS A 323 -35.17 -7.10 -12.97
CA LYS A 323 -35.27 -6.82 -11.53
C LYS A 323 -35.01 -8.10 -10.72
N LEU A 324 -34.10 -8.01 -9.75
CA LEU A 324 -33.72 -9.12 -8.88
C LEU A 324 -34.39 -8.96 -7.51
N SER A 325 -34.91 -10.05 -6.94
CA SER A 325 -35.56 -10.07 -5.62
C SER A 325 -34.91 -11.01 -4.61
N GLY A 326 -33.81 -11.67 -4.99
CA GLY A 326 -33.13 -12.68 -4.19
C GLY A 326 -31.94 -13.24 -4.95
N TRP A 327 -31.28 -14.25 -4.38
CA TRP A 327 -30.06 -14.82 -4.92
C TRP A 327 -30.26 -15.25 -6.36
N SER A 328 -29.45 -14.68 -7.23
CA SER A 328 -29.55 -14.82 -8.67
C SER A 328 -28.17 -15.11 -9.27
N ARG A 329 -28.12 -15.79 -10.41
CA ARG A 329 -26.89 -16.11 -11.14
C ARG A 329 -27.04 -15.96 -12.66
N TYR A 330 -25.95 -15.66 -13.33
CA TYR A 330 -25.85 -15.63 -14.78
C TYR A 330 -24.51 -16.18 -15.27
N ALA A 331 -24.56 -17.06 -16.28
CA ALA A 331 -23.37 -17.55 -16.95
C ALA A 331 -22.77 -16.43 -17.81
N TRP A 332 -21.74 -15.78 -17.29
CA TRP A 332 -21.13 -14.61 -17.89
C TRP A 332 -20.27 -14.98 -19.10
N GLY A 333 -19.50 -16.06 -19.01
CA GLY A 333 -18.78 -16.65 -20.14
C GLY A 333 -17.64 -15.80 -20.70
N ARG A 334 -16.93 -15.06 -19.85
CA ARG A 334 -15.75 -14.25 -20.20
C ARG A 334 -15.99 -13.22 -21.31
N ARG A 335 -17.19 -12.68 -21.37
CA ARG A 335 -17.61 -11.63 -22.31
C ARG A 335 -17.45 -10.24 -21.71
N THR A 336 -17.32 -9.22 -22.56
CA THR A 336 -17.42 -7.82 -22.11
C THR A 336 -18.85 -7.51 -21.67
N LEU A 337 -19.04 -6.45 -20.87
CA LEU A 337 -20.39 -5.97 -20.54
C LEU A 337 -21.19 -5.65 -21.79
N ASP A 338 -20.59 -4.97 -22.76
CA ASP A 338 -21.23 -4.63 -24.03
C ASP A 338 -21.63 -5.87 -24.84
N GLU A 339 -20.79 -6.90 -24.92
CA GLU A 339 -21.13 -8.17 -25.58
C GLU A 339 -22.32 -8.88 -24.91
N VAL A 340 -22.39 -8.83 -23.58
CA VAL A 340 -23.52 -9.41 -22.84
C VAL A 340 -24.79 -8.61 -23.11
N LEU A 341 -24.75 -7.28 -22.99
CA LEU A 341 -25.91 -6.42 -23.20
C LEU A 341 -26.38 -6.42 -24.66
N SER A 342 -25.45 -6.31 -25.61
CA SER A 342 -25.75 -6.45 -27.04
C SER A 342 -26.24 -7.85 -27.37
N GLY A 343 -25.70 -8.92 -26.78
CA GLY A 343 -26.20 -10.29 -26.98
C GLY A 343 -27.62 -10.51 -26.47
N LEU A 344 -28.08 -9.74 -25.47
CA LEU A 344 -29.48 -9.72 -25.04
C LEU A 344 -30.36 -8.99 -26.06
N ILE A 345 -29.85 -7.93 -26.69
CA ILE A 345 -30.51 -7.17 -27.77
C ILE A 345 -30.48 -7.96 -29.09
N GLU A 346 -29.45 -8.76 -29.34
CA GLU A 346 -29.27 -9.52 -30.59
C GLU A 346 -30.02 -10.85 -30.58
N LYS A 347 -30.24 -11.45 -29.40
CA LYS A 347 -31.30 -12.46 -29.23
C LYS A 347 -32.69 -11.91 -29.56
N SER A 348 -32.82 -10.59 -29.71
CA SER A 348 -33.97 -9.90 -30.28
C SER A 348 -33.77 -9.31 -31.70
N SER A 349 -32.60 -9.43 -32.37
CA SER A 349 -32.37 -9.14 -33.82
C SER A 349 -30.90 -9.37 -34.29
N PRO A 350 -30.59 -9.87 -35.51
CA PRO A 350 -29.25 -10.38 -35.85
C PRO A 350 -28.28 -9.41 -36.58
N ILE A 351 -27.06 -9.30 -36.03
CA ILE A 351 -25.66 -9.36 -36.59
C ILE A 351 -25.26 -8.53 -37.83
N CYS A 352 -24.14 -7.77 -37.73
CA CYS A 352 -23.03 -7.76 -38.71
C CYS A 352 -21.70 -7.19 -38.13
N SER A 353 -20.56 -7.72 -38.61
CA SER A 353 -19.25 -7.80 -37.95
C SER A 353 -18.10 -7.03 -38.62
N GLU A 354 -17.04 -6.75 -37.83
CA GLU A 354 -15.60 -6.58 -38.15
C GLU A 354 -15.14 -5.32 -38.93
N SER A 355 -13.96 -4.70 -38.74
CA SER A 355 -12.59 -5.22 -38.48
C SER A 355 -11.62 -4.12 -37.97
N ARG A 356 -10.50 -4.53 -37.33
CA ARG A 356 -9.33 -3.70 -36.98
C ARG A 356 -8.11 -4.12 -37.82
N GLN A 357 -7.24 -3.17 -38.19
CA GLN A 357 -5.90 -3.44 -38.74
C GLN A 357 -4.80 -2.90 -37.82
N GLN A 358 -3.72 -3.68 -37.68
CA GLN A 358 -2.44 -3.35 -37.06
C GLN A 358 -1.41 -2.90 -38.11
N SER A 359 -0.41 -2.11 -37.71
CA SER A 359 0.90 -2.06 -38.38
C SER A 359 2.05 -1.86 -37.37
N THR A 360 3.15 -2.55 -37.68
CA THR A 360 4.46 -2.68 -37.00
C THR A 360 5.47 -1.59 -37.42
N PHE A 361 6.60 -1.39 -36.69
CA PHE A 361 7.99 -1.48 -37.21
C PHE A 361 9.12 -1.04 -36.20
N LEU A 362 10.05 -1.99 -36.00
CA LEU A 362 11.49 -2.12 -35.62
C LEU A 362 12.51 -0.96 -35.36
N HIS A 363 13.37 -1.21 -34.34
CA HIS A 363 14.87 -1.10 -34.18
C HIS A 363 15.60 0.28 -34.28
N ALA A 364 16.80 0.54 -33.71
CA ALA A 364 17.72 -0.01 -32.70
C ALA A 364 18.89 1.01 -32.50
N GLY A 365 19.66 0.96 -31.40
CA GLY A 365 20.98 1.62 -31.33
C GLY A 365 21.61 1.79 -29.94
N ARG A 366 22.66 1.02 -29.63
CA ARG A 366 23.54 1.14 -28.44
C ARG A 366 24.85 1.84 -28.81
N ARG A 367 25.52 2.47 -27.83
CA ARG A 367 26.99 2.52 -27.64
C ARG A 367 27.39 3.05 -26.24
N THR A 368 28.39 2.42 -25.64
CA THR A 368 29.20 2.84 -24.46
C THR A 368 30.60 3.30 -24.95
N PRO A 369 31.47 3.95 -24.14
CA PRO A 369 32.42 3.23 -23.25
C PRO A 369 32.93 3.97 -21.97
N GLU A 370 33.54 3.18 -21.06
CA GLU A 370 34.76 3.35 -20.20
C GLU A 370 35.10 4.73 -19.56
N GLY A 371 35.61 4.92 -18.34
CA GLY A 371 36.26 4.07 -17.32
C GLY A 371 37.64 4.67 -16.93
N VAL A 372 37.81 5.29 -15.75
CA VAL A 372 39.15 5.62 -15.15
C VAL A 372 39.09 5.62 -13.61
N SER A 373 40.04 4.96 -12.98
CA SER A 373 40.29 4.86 -11.53
C SER A 373 41.56 5.60 -11.11
N ARG A 374 41.60 6.24 -9.93
CA ARG A 374 42.84 6.52 -9.16
C ARG A 374 42.55 6.53 -7.66
N GLU A 375 43.38 5.79 -6.91
CA GLU A 375 43.33 5.62 -5.45
C GLU A 375 43.93 6.84 -4.72
N ALA A 376 43.36 7.18 -3.56
CA ALA A 376 43.86 8.18 -2.63
C ALA A 376 44.19 7.53 -1.28
N THR A 377 45.45 7.64 -0.86
CA THR A 377 45.97 7.25 0.45
C THR A 377 45.32 8.06 1.58
N THR A 378 44.75 7.38 2.58
CA THR A 378 44.08 8.03 3.71
C THR A 378 44.99 8.19 4.92
N ALA A 379 45.02 9.41 5.48
CA ALA A 379 45.63 9.74 6.77
C ALA A 379 44.66 9.48 7.94
N VAL A 380 45.16 8.91 9.03
CA VAL A 380 44.44 8.67 10.29
C VAL A 380 44.41 9.97 11.11
N ILE A 381 43.23 10.36 11.63
CA ILE A 381 43.06 11.55 12.50
C ILE A 381 42.60 11.11 13.89
N GLU A 382 43.31 11.59 14.92
CA GLU A 382 43.11 11.18 16.31
C GLU A 382 42.44 12.28 17.18
N ALA A 383 41.58 11.85 18.12
CA ALA A 383 41.00 12.68 19.17
C ALA A 383 40.85 11.89 20.48
N GLY A 384 41.84 11.97 21.37
CA GLY A 384 41.84 11.18 22.61
C GLY A 384 41.97 9.68 22.34
N GLU A 385 41.23 8.82 23.05
CA GLU A 385 41.19 7.35 22.79
C GLU A 385 40.40 6.95 21.53
N THR A 386 39.85 7.92 20.79
CA THR A 386 39.01 7.69 19.60
C THR A 386 39.68 8.19 18.33
N ARG A 387 39.58 7.42 17.24
CA ARG A 387 40.15 7.77 15.93
C ARG A 387 39.18 7.50 14.78
N LEU A 388 39.35 8.23 13.68
CA LEU A 388 38.67 7.94 12.42
C LEU A 388 39.51 6.97 11.58
N ILE A 389 38.84 5.96 11.05
CA ILE A 389 39.38 5.05 10.05
C ILE A 389 38.54 5.23 8.79
N ALA A 390 39.16 5.68 7.70
CA ALA A 390 38.48 5.76 6.42
C ALA A 390 38.16 4.36 5.90
N LEU A 391 36.98 4.24 5.32
CA LEU A 391 36.51 3.01 4.71
C LEU A 391 36.46 3.19 3.19
N SER A 392 36.64 2.11 2.47
CA SER A 392 36.21 2.00 1.08
C SER A 392 34.73 1.61 1.02
N ARG A 393 34.11 1.83 -0.13
CA ARG A 393 32.76 1.34 -0.46
C ARG A 393 32.59 -0.19 -0.40
N PHE A 394 33.68 -0.95 -0.23
CA PHE A 394 33.65 -2.41 -0.10
C PHE A 394 33.76 -2.88 1.35
N ASP A 395 34.06 -1.99 2.31
CA ASP A 395 34.35 -2.34 3.70
C ASP A 395 33.10 -2.46 4.58
N GLY A 396 31.91 -2.63 4.00
CA GLY A 396 30.66 -2.74 4.74
C GLY A 396 30.65 -3.86 5.79
N GLY A 397 31.42 -4.93 5.57
CA GLY A 397 31.59 -6.02 6.54
C GLY A 397 32.23 -5.58 7.86
N THR A 398 33.07 -4.54 7.85
CA THR A 398 33.80 -4.06 9.05
C THR A 398 32.90 -3.33 10.04
N VAL A 399 31.74 -2.84 9.59
CA VAL A 399 30.78 -2.08 10.39
C VAL A 399 29.45 -2.82 10.56
N ALA A 400 29.31 -4.02 9.97
CA ALA A 400 28.06 -4.77 9.94
C ALA A 400 27.52 -5.14 11.34
N HIS A 401 28.38 -5.22 12.35
CA HIS A 401 28.02 -5.51 13.74
C HIS A 401 27.42 -4.31 14.49
N LEU A 402 27.43 -3.11 13.91
CA LEU A 402 26.91 -1.88 14.53
C LEU A 402 25.37 -1.84 14.49
N ALA A 403 24.74 -2.74 15.26
CA ALA A 403 23.30 -2.78 15.43
C ALA A 403 22.78 -1.53 16.17
N LEU A 404 21.59 -1.06 15.79
CA LEU A 404 20.86 0.01 16.45
C LEU A 404 19.68 -0.55 17.25
N GLU A 405 19.20 0.20 18.24
CA GLU A 405 17.90 -0.07 18.85
C GLU A 405 16.79 0.05 17.80
N HIS A 406 15.70 -0.73 17.94
CA HIS A 406 14.62 -0.75 16.95
C HIS A 406 14.03 0.65 16.70
N GLU A 407 13.84 1.43 17.77
CA GLU A 407 13.35 2.82 17.73
C GLU A 407 14.24 3.77 16.92
N GLN A 408 15.54 3.48 16.82
CA GLN A 408 16.49 4.27 16.04
C GLN A 408 16.58 3.76 14.59
N SER A 409 16.44 2.45 14.39
CA SER A 409 16.58 1.80 13.08
C SER A 409 15.57 2.26 12.04
N GLN A 410 14.38 2.72 12.46
CA GLN A 410 13.35 3.26 11.56
C GLN A 410 13.72 4.60 10.89
N PHE A 411 14.74 5.31 11.40
CA PHE A 411 15.13 6.65 10.92
C PHE A 411 16.47 6.65 10.18
N VAL A 412 17.09 5.48 10.00
CA VAL A 412 18.42 5.36 9.41
C VAL A 412 18.44 4.12 8.52
N ASP A 413 18.87 4.26 7.28
CA ASP A 413 18.93 3.12 6.36
C ASP A 413 19.82 1.98 6.90
N PRO A 414 19.47 0.72 6.64
CA PRO A 414 20.35 -0.40 6.94
C PRO A 414 21.73 -0.23 6.29
N LEU A 415 22.80 -0.67 6.97
CA LEU A 415 24.16 -0.50 6.45
C LEU A 415 24.34 -1.13 5.07
N TYR A 416 23.69 -2.25 4.77
CA TYR A 416 23.78 -2.85 3.44
C TYR A 416 23.22 -1.94 2.33
N VAL A 417 22.16 -1.16 2.61
CA VAL A 417 21.60 -0.17 1.68
C VAL A 417 22.60 0.96 1.48
N VAL A 418 23.12 1.52 2.57
CA VAL A 418 24.11 2.61 2.52
C VAL A 418 25.34 2.21 1.69
N PHE A 419 25.89 1.02 1.93
CA PHE A 419 27.05 0.53 1.15
C PHE A 419 26.68 0.12 -0.29
N SER A 420 25.42 -0.22 -0.57
CA SER A 420 24.95 -0.42 -1.95
C SER A 420 24.93 0.90 -2.71
N GLU A 421 24.43 1.97 -2.11
CA GLU A 421 24.45 3.33 -2.68
C GLU A 421 25.88 3.83 -2.93
N LEU A 422 26.78 3.65 -1.95
CA LEU A 422 28.19 4.01 -2.11
C LEU A 422 28.89 3.25 -3.25
N LYS A 423 28.44 2.03 -3.57
CA LYS A 423 28.98 1.24 -4.69
C LYS A 423 28.49 1.74 -6.05
N THR A 424 27.25 2.21 -6.14
CA THR A 424 26.61 2.64 -7.40
C THR A 424 26.72 4.15 -7.64
N SER A 425 27.16 4.91 -6.64
CA SER A 425 27.32 6.36 -6.72
C SER A 425 28.27 6.81 -7.82
N ARG A 426 27.89 7.90 -8.49
CA ARG A 426 28.71 8.58 -9.51
C ARG A 426 29.63 9.65 -8.91
N ASN A 427 29.49 9.96 -7.61
CA ASN A 427 30.17 11.07 -6.92
C ASN A 427 31.20 10.58 -5.89
N LEU A 428 31.93 9.52 -6.22
CA LEU A 428 32.78 8.77 -5.29
C LEU A 428 33.87 9.60 -4.63
N GLU A 429 34.39 10.61 -5.34
CA GLU A 429 35.41 11.53 -4.81
C GLU A 429 34.87 12.49 -3.73
N PHE A 430 33.54 12.58 -3.60
CA PHE A 430 32.87 13.49 -2.68
C PHE A 430 32.07 12.79 -1.58
N GLU A 431 32.18 11.46 -1.47
CA GLU A 431 31.57 10.65 -0.43
C GLU A 431 32.65 9.94 0.40
N HIS A 432 32.72 10.27 1.68
CA HIS A 432 33.79 9.83 2.57
C HIS A 432 33.21 9.01 3.73
N PRO A 433 33.12 7.67 3.59
CA PRO A 433 32.67 6.81 4.68
C PRO A 433 33.78 6.60 5.71
N PHE A 434 33.42 6.72 6.99
CA PHE A 434 34.33 6.53 8.12
C PHE A 434 33.76 5.57 9.15
N SER A 435 34.63 4.76 9.74
CA SER A 435 34.36 4.12 11.03
C SER A 435 35.02 4.91 12.16
N ILE A 436 34.40 4.82 13.33
CA ILE A 436 34.90 5.37 14.58
C ILE A 436 35.47 4.20 15.37
N ALA A 437 36.76 4.26 15.70
CA ALA A 437 37.41 3.24 16.50
C ALA A 437 37.78 3.77 17.89
N ALA A 438 37.53 2.97 18.92
CA ALA A 438 37.91 3.21 20.30
C ALA A 438 38.52 1.94 20.87
N ARG A 439 39.69 2.02 21.53
CA ARG A 439 40.38 0.85 22.14
C ARG A 439 40.52 -0.35 21.18
N ASN A 440 40.79 -0.06 19.91
CA ASN A 440 40.94 -1.03 18.82
C ASN A 440 39.64 -1.76 18.39
N GLU A 441 38.47 -1.31 18.84
CA GLU A 441 37.17 -1.78 18.38
C GLU A 441 36.46 -0.73 17.53
N ILE A 442 35.72 -1.16 16.50
CA ILE A 442 34.85 -0.28 15.72
C ILE A 442 33.54 -0.09 16.49
N VAL A 443 33.29 1.14 16.92
CA VAL A 443 32.16 1.51 17.79
C VAL A 443 31.09 2.32 17.06
N GLY A 444 31.40 2.88 15.88
CA GLY A 444 30.47 3.69 15.12
C GLY A 444 30.84 3.88 13.65
N PHE A 445 29.93 4.49 12.90
CA PHE A 445 30.06 4.73 11.45
C PHE A 445 29.31 5.99 11.05
N PHE A 446 29.81 6.71 10.04
CA PHE A 446 29.10 7.78 9.32
C PHE A 446 29.68 7.99 7.93
N VAL A 447 29.00 8.78 7.10
CA VAL A 447 29.46 9.22 5.78
C VAL A 447 29.47 10.75 5.73
N LEU A 448 30.55 11.36 5.23
CA LEU A 448 30.58 12.78 4.89
C LEU A 448 30.34 12.97 3.39
N ARG A 449 29.49 13.92 3.03
CA ARG A 449 29.20 14.27 1.63
C ARG A 449 29.49 15.74 1.35
N GLU A 450 30.09 16.04 0.20
CA GLU A 450 30.42 17.40 -0.23
C GLU A 450 30.14 17.61 -1.74
N LYS A 451 30.18 18.87 -2.21
CA LYS A 451 30.04 19.24 -3.62
C LYS A 451 28.87 18.52 -4.32
N ALA A 452 29.14 17.74 -5.38
CA ALA A 452 28.11 17.06 -6.17
C ALA A 452 27.38 15.93 -5.41
N ALA A 453 27.89 15.51 -4.24
CA ALA A 453 27.21 14.57 -3.35
C ALA A 453 26.36 15.26 -2.28
N LEU A 454 26.32 16.61 -2.24
CA LEU A 454 25.45 17.31 -1.29
C LEU A 454 23.98 17.05 -1.58
N PRO A 455 23.14 16.89 -0.54
CA PRO A 455 21.71 16.85 -0.71
C PRO A 455 21.19 18.23 -1.14
N ASP A 456 20.05 18.26 -1.84
CA ASP A 456 19.49 19.48 -2.44
C ASP A 456 19.25 20.64 -1.46
N TRP A 457 19.08 20.34 -0.16
CA TRP A 457 18.89 21.35 0.88
C TRP A 457 20.18 22.01 1.36
N ALA A 458 21.34 21.40 1.12
CA ALA A 458 22.60 21.85 1.68
C ALA A 458 23.26 22.94 0.80
N PRO A 459 23.73 24.05 1.38
CA PRO A 459 24.49 25.04 0.64
C PRO A 459 25.77 24.46 0.03
N SER A 460 26.24 24.97 -1.10
CA SER A 460 27.40 24.45 -1.83
C SER A 460 28.74 24.54 -1.07
N ASN A 461 28.80 25.34 -0.01
CA ASN A 461 30.01 25.59 0.80
C ASN A 461 30.03 24.86 2.14
N VAL A 462 29.36 23.71 2.26
CA VAL A 462 29.32 22.90 3.50
C VAL A 462 29.72 21.45 3.26
N VAL A 463 29.99 20.73 4.34
CA VAL A 463 30.00 19.26 4.34
C VAL A 463 28.78 18.76 5.12
N THR A 464 28.15 17.68 4.64
CA THR A 464 27.01 17.07 5.33
C THR A 464 27.37 15.73 5.97
N LEU A 465 26.85 15.47 7.17
CA LEU A 465 27.00 14.22 7.93
C LEU A 465 25.77 13.33 7.71
N HIS A 466 25.99 12.12 7.22
CA HIS A 466 24.94 11.14 6.91
C HIS A 466 25.19 9.82 7.65
N SER A 467 24.10 9.09 7.93
CA SER A 467 24.15 7.73 8.48
C SER A 467 24.96 7.57 9.78
N LEU A 468 25.10 8.63 10.59
CA LEU A 468 25.80 8.53 11.88
C LEU A 468 25.10 7.52 12.78
N ARG A 469 25.85 6.49 13.17
CA ARG A 469 25.38 5.47 14.12
C ARG A 469 26.49 5.05 15.07
N ILE A 470 26.11 4.84 16.33
CA ILE A 470 26.95 4.23 17.36
C ILE A 470 26.30 2.89 17.70
N GLY A 471 27.07 1.81 17.65
CA GLY A 471 26.56 0.47 17.91
C GLY A 471 25.93 0.38 19.31
N ARG A 472 24.84 -0.37 19.44
CA ARG A 472 24.02 -0.49 20.66
C ARG A 472 24.84 -0.67 21.93
N SER A 473 25.81 -1.59 21.92
CA SER A 473 26.68 -1.90 23.07
C SER A 473 27.62 -0.76 23.47
N TYR A 474 27.74 0.28 22.64
CA TYR A 474 28.65 1.41 22.83
C TYR A 474 27.92 2.72 23.12
N GLN A 475 26.58 2.76 23.04
CA GLN A 475 25.80 3.96 23.30
C GLN A 475 25.93 4.42 24.77
N GLY A 476 25.75 5.72 25.03
CA GLY A 476 25.92 6.32 26.35
C GLY A 476 27.36 6.66 26.75
N ASN A 477 28.38 6.16 26.03
CA ASN A 477 29.79 6.40 26.34
C ASN A 477 30.39 7.67 25.69
N GLY A 478 29.56 8.56 25.14
CA GLY A 478 30.03 9.81 24.53
C GLY A 478 30.60 9.70 23.11
N TYR A 479 30.57 8.52 22.49
CA TYR A 479 31.12 8.31 21.13
C TYR A 479 30.43 9.14 20.04
N GLY A 480 29.14 9.47 20.19
CA GLY A 480 28.46 10.39 19.25
C GLY A 480 29.07 11.79 19.25
N LYS A 481 29.39 12.33 20.45
CA LYS A 481 30.08 13.63 20.58
C LYS A 481 31.51 13.56 20.05
N ALA A 482 32.20 12.44 20.25
CA ALA A 482 33.52 12.20 19.68
C ALA A 482 33.47 12.17 18.14
N ALA A 483 32.47 11.49 17.56
CA ALA A 483 32.26 11.44 16.12
C ALA A 483 32.12 12.82 15.48
N THR A 484 31.27 13.69 16.05
CA THR A 484 31.08 15.06 15.58
C THR A 484 32.38 15.86 15.60
N LYS A 485 33.16 15.76 16.70
CA LYS A 485 34.45 16.45 16.81
C LYS A 485 35.46 15.93 15.80
N LEU A 486 35.50 14.62 15.60
CA LEU A 486 36.38 13.96 14.65
C LEU A 486 36.04 14.37 13.20
N ALA A 487 34.75 14.41 12.85
CA ALA A 487 34.28 14.89 11.55
C ALA A 487 34.68 16.36 11.32
N ALA A 488 34.47 17.23 12.32
CA ALA A 488 34.87 18.64 12.23
C ALA A 488 36.39 18.80 12.04
N ARG A 489 37.22 18.04 12.77
CA ARG A 489 38.69 18.04 12.59
C ARG A 489 39.11 17.56 11.20
N TRP A 490 38.44 16.53 10.69
CA TRP A 490 38.69 16.05 9.32
C TRP A 490 38.38 17.15 8.30
N ILE A 491 37.25 17.86 8.45
CA ILE A 491 36.89 18.99 7.58
C ILE A 491 37.93 20.11 7.68
N ALA A 492 38.29 20.55 8.89
CA ALA A 492 39.29 21.60 9.08
C ALA A 492 40.64 21.26 8.44
N SER A 493 41.06 19.99 8.51
CA SER A 493 42.35 19.54 7.97
C SER A 493 42.33 19.34 6.46
N ASN A 494 41.22 18.87 5.90
CA ASN A 494 41.15 18.44 4.49
C ASN A 494 40.43 19.46 3.59
N ARG A 495 39.61 20.34 4.17
CA ARG A 495 38.77 21.34 3.48
C ARG A 495 38.81 22.68 4.23
N PRO A 496 39.95 23.39 4.23
CA PRO A 496 40.14 24.61 5.05
C PRO A 496 39.17 25.76 4.73
N SER A 497 38.54 25.75 3.55
CA SER A 497 37.56 26.75 3.13
C SER A 497 36.12 26.45 3.60
N ILE A 498 35.89 25.32 4.27
CA ILE A 498 34.57 24.92 4.78
C ILE A 498 34.54 25.14 6.29
N ASP A 499 33.62 25.98 6.74
CA ASP A 499 33.44 26.38 8.15
C ASP A 499 32.22 25.73 8.82
N ARG A 500 31.46 24.92 8.07
CA ARG A 500 30.21 24.31 8.55
C ARG A 500 30.10 22.83 8.20
N LEU A 501 29.72 22.06 9.22
CA LEU A 501 29.24 20.70 9.11
C LEU A 501 27.72 20.70 9.36
N MET A 502 26.94 20.17 8.44
CA MET A 502 25.47 20.15 8.55
C MET A 502 24.91 18.73 8.55
N LEU A 503 23.72 18.55 9.09
CA LEU A 503 22.97 17.30 8.98
C LEU A 503 21.47 17.57 8.96
N ALA A 504 20.71 16.60 8.45
CA ALA A 504 19.26 16.57 8.60
C ALA A 504 18.89 15.44 9.57
N VAL A 505 18.02 15.72 10.53
CA VAL A 505 17.51 14.74 11.49
C VAL A 505 15.99 14.71 11.45
N ASN A 506 15.41 13.51 11.34
CA ASN A 506 13.95 13.34 11.31
C ASN A 506 13.26 14.06 12.49
N ALA A 507 12.19 14.80 12.23
CA ALA A 507 11.46 15.55 13.24
C ALA A 507 10.83 14.65 14.32
N ARG A 508 10.50 13.40 13.99
CA ARG A 508 10.03 12.38 14.93
C ARG A 508 11.17 11.78 15.78
N ASN A 509 12.43 11.89 15.35
CA ASN A 509 13.58 11.36 16.07
C ASN A 509 14.12 12.35 17.12
N VAL A 510 13.30 12.58 18.16
CA VAL A 510 13.60 13.53 19.24
C VAL A 510 14.89 13.16 19.98
N LEU A 511 15.16 11.86 20.17
CA LEU A 511 16.37 11.37 20.83
C LEU A 511 17.63 11.71 20.05
N ALA A 512 17.66 11.45 18.74
CA ALA A 512 18.83 11.80 17.93
C ALA A 512 19.01 13.32 17.85
N ARG A 513 17.93 14.10 17.69
CA ARG A 513 18.01 15.57 17.70
C ARG A 513 18.62 16.08 19.01
N SER A 514 18.17 15.58 20.16
CA SER A 514 18.74 15.92 21.46
C SER A 514 20.23 15.55 21.56
N ALA A 515 20.61 14.36 21.09
CA ALA A 515 21.99 13.91 21.06
C ALA A 515 22.88 14.82 20.20
N TYR A 516 22.42 15.24 19.01
CA TYR A 516 23.15 16.18 18.16
C TYR A 516 23.34 17.55 18.80
N LEU A 517 22.27 18.12 19.37
CA LEU A 517 22.33 19.40 20.07
C LEU A 517 23.31 19.34 21.26
N SER A 518 23.28 18.26 22.05
CA SER A 518 24.23 18.05 23.16
C SER A 518 25.70 17.85 22.69
N SER A 519 25.87 17.46 21.43
CA SER A 519 27.18 17.29 20.78
C SER A 519 27.71 18.59 20.18
N GLY A 520 26.96 19.69 20.25
CA GLY A 520 27.35 21.03 19.82
C GLY A 520 26.75 21.48 18.50
N PHE A 521 25.84 20.71 17.89
CA PHE A 521 25.04 21.19 16.77
C PHE A 521 24.04 22.27 17.24
N GLN A 522 23.70 23.18 16.35
CA GLN A 522 22.71 24.23 16.53
C GLN A 522 21.58 24.01 15.53
N ASP A 523 20.36 24.31 15.94
CA ASP A 523 19.20 24.24 15.06
C ASP A 523 19.17 25.47 14.16
N THR A 524 19.09 25.26 12.84
CA THR A 524 19.03 26.37 11.87
C THR A 524 17.64 26.98 11.78
N GLY A 525 16.61 26.31 12.31
CA GLY A 525 15.20 26.59 12.05
C GLY A 525 14.73 26.12 10.66
N GLY A 526 15.65 25.69 9.80
CA GLY A 526 15.35 25.12 8.50
C GLY A 526 14.79 23.71 8.63
N THR A 527 13.81 23.39 7.78
CA THR A 527 13.32 22.02 7.61
C THR A 527 13.49 21.58 6.17
N TYR A 528 13.77 20.30 6.00
CA TYR A 528 13.83 19.63 4.71
C TYR A 528 12.87 18.45 4.71
N CYS A 529 12.11 18.29 3.64
CA CYS A 529 11.38 17.03 3.46
C CYS A 529 12.28 16.00 2.76
N GLY A 530 12.69 14.98 3.51
CA GLY A 530 13.46 13.86 2.96
C GLY A 530 12.67 12.55 2.98
N PRO A 531 13.30 11.43 2.56
CA PRO A 531 12.64 10.13 2.33
C PRO A 531 11.89 9.55 3.54
N ILE A 532 12.27 9.95 4.75
CA ILE A 532 11.68 9.50 6.01
C ILE A 532 10.70 10.52 6.63
N GLY A 533 10.33 11.55 5.87
CA GLY A 533 9.45 12.65 6.28
C GLY A 533 10.21 13.96 6.57
N ILE A 534 9.57 14.85 7.34
CA ILE A 534 10.13 16.16 7.70
C ILE A 534 11.38 15.97 8.58
N GLN A 535 12.44 16.69 8.25
CA GLN A 535 13.72 16.67 8.94
C GLN A 535 14.13 18.09 9.34
N ASN A 536 14.64 18.25 10.56
CA ASN A 536 15.23 19.50 11.02
C ASN A 536 16.68 19.57 10.56
N ILE A 537 17.08 20.73 10.02
CA ILE A 537 18.44 20.97 9.56
C ILE A 537 19.24 21.53 10.73
N LEU A 538 20.32 20.83 11.10
CA LEU A 538 21.24 21.24 12.15
C LEU A 538 22.60 21.60 11.55
N GLU A 539 23.29 22.56 12.17
CA GLU A 539 24.64 22.96 11.78
C GLU A 539 25.63 22.92 12.95
N TYR A 540 26.89 22.69 12.64
CA TYR A 540 28.01 22.67 13.58
C TYR A 540 29.14 23.50 12.97
N LYS A 541 29.62 24.50 13.72
CA LYS A 541 30.74 25.35 13.29
C LYS A 541 32.04 24.57 13.39
N VAL A 542 32.72 24.42 12.26
CA VAL A 542 34.07 23.86 12.16
C VAL A 542 35.03 24.96 12.58
N GLY A 543 35.68 24.78 13.73
CA GLY A 543 36.57 25.77 14.35
C GLY A 543 38.03 25.63 13.94
#